data_AF-A0A133YCN0-F1
#
_entry.id   AF-A0A133YCN0-F1
#
_cell.length_a   1.000
_cell.length_b   1.000
_cell.length_c   1.000
_cell.angle_alpha   90.00
_cell.angle_beta   90.00
_cell.angle_gamma   90.00
#
_symmetry.space_group_name_H-M   'P 1'
#
loop_
_entity.id
_entity.type
_entity.pdbx_description
1 polymer ?
#
loop_
_entity_poly.entity_id
_entity_poly.type
_entity_poly.pdbx_seq_one_letter_code
_entity_poly.pdbx_strand_id
1 'polypeptide(L)'
;MKKLDCEVISRMKKIINNLFSLALTASLLVSVLPCQVRAEEAKLLDDKGQLVISNQAKLMEKIAEAKDIGVKVTEQDQTNKNLYDTETEKLKEAKKKIEESYTTSINNLDNAINEQKKNNAAYYEKLKASFAPFLKDGWDFEKFKNFLLTPDEQKLSEELQVKKMMDRMSGLSIVTSTSNETKLIAKNIGGNTDINTKNEDYFTVNDWLRYGKVFKSANGEWVDLKITLTAVEPMQGQADQDTKKVNFVSDKYRLNEPFFFYGNKHLTLKVDFLKHNTDETDTKTETPISILPLIVFTDIDGKQAVEIKEGDFNAPLAGSKVEVEGGKCTSVDDQDNTQGSNKNFWALYAGKHPMTSFTYKFYQGNPSDVYQGLGGKDVVYTAPTDKLEKVDCVVTIIKQPVEKKPEPEKPVEPEKPNDEIPYVPSDPTEPVVTEVVEPKVGKVAKTGELANMASG
;
A
#
# COMPACT_ATOMS: atom_id res chain seq x y z
N MET A 1 52.95 -9.28 14.68
CA MET A 1 51.68 -9.89 14.20
C MET A 1 51.01 -9.00 13.15
N LYS A 2 51.63 -8.77 11.97
CA LYS A 2 51.03 -7.99 10.86
C LYS A 2 51.29 -8.56 9.46
N LYS A 3 51.88 -9.76 9.38
CA LYS A 3 52.14 -10.44 8.09
C LYS A 3 51.15 -11.55 7.76
N LEU A 4 50.35 -12.00 8.73
CA LEU A 4 49.40 -13.10 8.53
C LEU A 4 48.11 -12.64 7.82
N ASP A 5 47.70 -11.37 7.94
CA ASP A 5 46.42 -10.89 7.39
C ASP A 5 46.46 -10.64 5.87
N CYS A 6 47.59 -10.17 5.33
CA CYS A 6 47.68 -9.88 3.90
C CYS A 6 47.65 -11.15 3.04
N GLU A 7 48.20 -12.26 3.53
CA GLU A 7 48.21 -13.52 2.78
C GLU A 7 46.84 -14.20 2.78
N VAL A 8 46.09 -14.10 3.88
CA VAL A 8 44.71 -14.61 3.99
C VAL A 8 43.76 -13.82 3.10
N ILE A 9 43.86 -12.48 3.08
CA ILE A 9 43.03 -11.62 2.22
C ILE A 9 43.34 -11.85 0.74
N SER A 10 44.62 -12.06 0.38
CA SER A 10 45.03 -12.38 -0.98
C SER A 10 44.50 -13.74 -1.44
N ARG A 11 44.54 -14.76 -0.58
CA ARG A 11 43.98 -16.10 -0.87
C ARG A 11 42.45 -16.06 -0.99
N MET A 12 41.75 -15.30 -0.14
CA MET A 12 40.29 -15.14 -0.24
C MET A 12 39.87 -14.43 -1.53
N LYS A 13 40.58 -13.37 -1.94
CA LYS A 13 40.31 -12.72 -3.24
C LYS A 13 40.53 -13.66 -4.44
N LYS A 14 41.53 -14.54 -4.36
CA LYS A 14 41.79 -15.54 -5.42
C LYS A 14 40.72 -16.64 -5.45
N ILE A 15 40.20 -17.04 -4.30
CA ILE A 15 39.09 -18.00 -4.19
C ILE A 15 37.78 -17.39 -4.70
N ILE A 16 37.49 -16.13 -4.35
CA ILE A 16 36.28 -15.41 -4.81
C ILE A 16 36.33 -15.19 -6.33
N ASN A 17 37.49 -14.79 -6.90
CA ASN A 17 37.63 -14.65 -8.35
C ASN A 17 37.55 -15.99 -9.08
N ASN A 18 38.05 -17.08 -8.48
CA ASN A 18 37.91 -18.41 -9.07
C ASN A 18 36.46 -18.92 -8.98
N LEU A 19 35.72 -18.63 -7.91
CA LEU A 19 34.28 -18.95 -7.78
C LEU A 19 33.41 -18.14 -8.75
N PHE A 20 33.71 -16.85 -8.96
CA PHE A 20 33.04 -16.04 -9.96
C PHE A 20 33.34 -16.52 -11.39
N SER A 21 34.58 -16.91 -11.68
CA SER A 21 34.95 -17.49 -12.98
C SER A 21 34.30 -18.87 -13.20
N LEU A 22 34.17 -19.70 -12.16
CA LEU A 22 33.49 -21.00 -12.24
C LEU A 22 31.97 -20.84 -12.39
N ALA A 23 31.35 -19.86 -11.73
CA ALA A 23 29.93 -19.55 -11.89
C ALA A 23 29.63 -18.98 -13.30
N LEU A 24 30.53 -18.14 -13.84
CA LEU A 24 30.39 -17.58 -15.19
C LEU A 24 30.61 -18.65 -16.29
N THR A 25 31.51 -19.60 -16.08
CA THR A 25 31.72 -20.74 -17.00
C THR A 25 30.63 -21.81 -16.87
N ALA A 26 30.06 -22.03 -15.68
CA ALA A 26 28.88 -22.89 -15.51
C ALA A 26 27.62 -22.30 -16.18
N SER A 27 27.46 -20.96 -16.21
CA SER A 27 26.37 -20.32 -16.96
C SER A 27 26.55 -20.35 -18.48
N LEU A 28 27.77 -20.56 -18.98
CA LEU A 28 28.09 -20.66 -20.41
C LEU A 28 28.11 -22.11 -20.95
N LEU A 29 28.06 -23.13 -20.09
CA LEU A 29 28.13 -24.55 -20.48
C LEU A 29 26.78 -25.29 -20.46
N VAL A 30 25.67 -24.64 -20.08
CA VAL A 30 24.32 -25.23 -20.20
C VAL A 30 23.75 -25.11 -21.62
N SER A 31 24.44 -24.44 -22.54
CA SER A 31 23.95 -24.19 -23.91
C SER A 31 24.51 -25.12 -25.01
N VAL A 32 25.25 -26.18 -24.68
CA VAL A 32 25.73 -27.14 -25.71
C VAL A 32 25.57 -28.60 -25.29
N LEU A 33 24.32 -29.01 -25.08
CA LEU A 33 23.94 -30.41 -25.31
C LEU A 33 23.05 -30.40 -26.56
N PRO A 34 23.42 -31.09 -27.66
CA PRO A 34 22.53 -31.32 -28.79
C PRO A 34 21.50 -32.35 -28.36
N CYS A 35 20.53 -31.92 -27.55
CA CYS A 35 19.29 -32.66 -27.41
C CYS A 35 18.59 -32.51 -28.76
N GLN A 36 18.57 -33.57 -29.56
CA GLN A 36 17.64 -33.70 -30.67
C GLN A 36 16.22 -33.78 -30.08
N VAL A 37 15.72 -32.63 -29.63
CA VAL A 37 14.30 -32.40 -29.48
C VAL A 37 13.78 -32.41 -30.90
N ARG A 38 13.17 -33.54 -31.27
CA ARG A 38 12.25 -33.59 -32.39
C ARG A 38 11.28 -32.44 -32.15
N ALA A 39 11.39 -31.36 -32.93
CA ALA A 39 10.51 -30.22 -32.80
C ALA A 39 9.09 -30.72 -33.05
N GLU A 40 8.34 -31.00 -31.98
CA GLU A 40 6.89 -30.94 -32.04
C GLU A 40 6.60 -29.54 -32.61
N GLU A 41 5.94 -29.50 -33.77
CA GLU A 41 5.47 -28.23 -34.31
C GLU A 41 4.64 -27.56 -33.21
N ALA A 42 5.14 -26.43 -32.71
CA ALA A 42 4.47 -25.72 -31.64
C ALA A 42 3.03 -25.43 -32.07
N LYS A 43 2.05 -25.95 -31.33
CA LYS A 43 0.63 -25.76 -31.63
C LYS A 43 0.36 -24.28 -31.92
N LEU A 44 -0.27 -24.01 -33.07
CA LEU A 44 -0.60 -22.65 -33.48
C LEU A 44 -1.78 -22.10 -32.68
N LEU A 45 -2.77 -22.96 -32.41
CA LEU A 45 -3.95 -22.66 -31.61
C LEU A 45 -4.00 -23.54 -30.37
N ASP A 46 -4.53 -23.02 -29.26
CA ASP A 46 -4.81 -23.78 -28.05
C ASP A 46 -6.13 -24.57 -28.16
N ASP A 47 -6.47 -25.34 -27.13
CA ASP A 47 -7.70 -26.16 -27.12
C ASP A 47 -8.99 -25.31 -27.09
N LYS A 48 -8.88 -23.98 -26.92
CA LYS A 48 -9.97 -23.01 -27.00
C LYS A 48 -10.00 -22.27 -28.36
N GLY A 49 -9.13 -22.63 -29.29
CA GLY A 49 -9.01 -22.00 -30.60
C GLY A 49 -8.29 -20.64 -30.60
N GLN A 50 -7.57 -20.29 -29.53
CA GLN A 50 -6.84 -19.03 -29.42
C GLN A 50 -5.40 -19.18 -29.91
N LEU A 51 -4.85 -18.11 -30.50
CA LEU A 51 -3.47 -18.10 -30.98
C LEU A 51 -2.48 -18.25 -29.81
N VAL A 52 -1.61 -19.26 -29.86
CA VAL A 52 -0.60 -19.51 -28.83
C VAL A 52 0.59 -18.58 -29.04
N ILE A 53 0.77 -17.62 -28.14
CA ILE A 53 1.88 -16.65 -28.16
C ILE A 53 2.94 -17.05 -27.13
N SER A 54 4.14 -17.39 -27.61
CA SER A 54 5.15 -18.07 -26.79
C SER A 54 5.69 -17.21 -25.65
N ASN A 55 5.72 -15.88 -25.80
CA ASN A 55 6.27 -14.94 -24.83
C ASN A 55 5.21 -14.15 -24.04
N GLN A 56 3.93 -14.49 -24.15
CA GLN A 56 2.86 -13.77 -23.44
C GLN A 56 2.98 -13.89 -21.91
N ALA A 57 3.27 -15.09 -21.40
CA ALA A 57 3.46 -15.31 -19.96
C ALA A 57 4.62 -14.45 -19.40
N LYS A 58 5.75 -14.41 -20.11
CA LYS A 58 6.91 -13.58 -19.77
C LYS A 58 6.59 -12.09 -19.79
N LEU A 59 5.78 -11.64 -20.75
CA LEU A 59 5.33 -10.24 -20.78
C LEU A 59 4.51 -9.90 -19.52
N MET A 60 3.55 -10.75 -19.15
CA MET A 60 2.73 -10.53 -17.95
C MET A 60 3.55 -10.55 -16.66
N GLU A 61 4.52 -11.46 -16.57
CA GLU A 61 5.49 -11.51 -15.47
C GLU A 61 6.28 -10.20 -15.36
N LYS A 62 6.78 -9.67 -16.47
CA LYS A 62 7.54 -8.41 -16.51
C LYS A 62 6.69 -7.19 -16.19
N ILE A 63 5.43 -7.17 -16.59
CA ILE A 63 4.48 -6.12 -16.19
C ILE A 63 4.29 -6.14 -14.67
N ALA A 64 4.13 -7.33 -14.06
CA ALA A 64 3.99 -7.46 -12.61
C ALA A 64 5.27 -7.02 -11.88
N GLU A 65 6.44 -7.53 -12.30
CA GLU A 65 7.75 -7.14 -11.73
C GLU A 65 7.95 -5.61 -11.78
N ALA A 66 7.68 -4.99 -12.93
CA ALA A 66 7.80 -3.54 -13.12
C ALA A 66 6.91 -2.76 -12.15
N LYS A 67 5.64 -3.17 -12.02
CA LYS A 67 4.68 -2.53 -11.09
C LYS A 67 5.12 -2.70 -9.64
N ASP A 68 5.58 -3.88 -9.25
CA ASP A 68 5.98 -4.18 -7.87
C ASP A 68 7.15 -3.31 -7.41
N ILE A 69 8.10 -2.99 -8.29
CA ILE A 69 9.22 -2.10 -7.96
C ILE A 69 8.93 -0.60 -8.17
N GLY A 70 7.73 -0.26 -8.65
CA GLY A 70 7.23 1.11 -8.74
C GLY A 70 7.29 1.79 -10.11
N VAL A 71 7.56 1.06 -11.19
CA VAL A 71 7.42 1.58 -12.57
C VAL A 71 5.94 1.89 -12.84
N LYS A 72 5.65 3.02 -13.46
CA LYS A 72 4.30 3.38 -13.89
C LYS A 72 4.02 2.74 -15.26
N VAL A 73 3.50 1.52 -15.24
CA VAL A 73 3.14 0.79 -16.46
C VAL A 73 1.77 1.23 -16.96
N THR A 74 1.70 1.68 -18.21
CA THR A 74 0.46 1.96 -18.93
C THR A 74 0.22 0.87 -19.97
N GLU A 75 -0.83 0.07 -19.75
CA GLU A 75 -1.24 -0.98 -20.69
C GLU A 75 -2.20 -0.41 -21.74
N GLN A 76 -1.89 -0.65 -23.01
CA GLN A 76 -2.70 -0.25 -24.14
C GLN A 76 -3.21 -1.50 -24.85
N ASP A 77 -4.53 -1.69 -24.85
CA ASP A 77 -5.15 -2.79 -25.59
C ASP A 77 -5.23 -2.48 -27.08
N GLN A 78 -4.70 -3.37 -27.90
CA GLN A 78 -4.88 -3.36 -29.35
C GLN A 78 -5.61 -4.64 -29.76
N THR A 79 -6.71 -4.51 -30.50
CA THR A 79 -7.40 -5.67 -31.08
C THR A 79 -7.21 -5.67 -32.59
N ASN A 80 -6.60 -6.74 -33.10
CA ASN A 80 -6.44 -6.94 -34.53
C ASN A 80 -7.74 -7.45 -35.16
N LYS A 81 -7.82 -7.36 -36.49
CA LYS A 81 -8.93 -7.95 -37.25
C LYS A 81 -9.00 -9.47 -37.02
N ASN A 82 -10.21 -10.01 -37.03
CA ASN A 82 -10.45 -11.45 -36.89
C ASN A 82 -9.77 -12.22 -38.02
N LEU A 83 -9.24 -13.40 -37.69
CA LEU A 83 -8.71 -14.38 -38.63
C LEU A 83 -9.51 -15.67 -38.51
N TYR A 84 -9.56 -16.46 -39.57
CA TYR A 84 -10.15 -17.80 -39.51
C TYR A 84 -9.11 -18.86 -39.18
N ASP A 85 -9.50 -19.91 -38.46
CA ASP A 85 -8.68 -21.07 -38.12
C ASP A 85 -8.05 -21.78 -39.33
N THR A 86 -8.69 -21.69 -40.50
CA THR A 86 -8.18 -22.19 -41.78
C THR A 86 -7.09 -21.31 -42.42
N GLU A 87 -6.87 -20.09 -41.95
CA GLU A 87 -5.91 -19.13 -42.53
C GLU A 87 -4.50 -19.29 -41.94
N THR A 88 -3.95 -20.51 -42.00
CA THR A 88 -2.70 -20.92 -41.33
C THR A 88 -1.53 -19.94 -41.54
N GLU A 89 -1.29 -19.47 -42.78
CA GLU A 89 -0.18 -18.54 -43.05
C GLU A 89 -0.42 -17.14 -42.46
N LYS A 90 -1.67 -16.64 -42.46
CA LYS A 90 -2.01 -15.38 -41.80
C LYS A 90 -1.90 -15.50 -40.28
N LEU A 91 -2.29 -16.65 -39.72
CA LEU A 91 -2.14 -16.94 -38.29
C LEU A 91 -0.66 -17.02 -37.87
N LYS A 92 0.21 -17.66 -38.68
CA LYS A 92 1.67 -17.66 -38.47
C LYS A 92 2.25 -16.25 -38.52
N GLU A 93 1.84 -15.44 -39.50
CA GLU A 93 2.29 -14.04 -39.61
C GLU A 93 1.82 -13.19 -38.42
N ALA A 94 0.56 -13.35 -38.01
CA ALA A 94 0.01 -12.67 -36.83
C ALA A 94 0.75 -13.08 -35.55
N LYS A 95 1.01 -14.39 -35.35
CA LYS A 95 1.79 -14.91 -34.23
C LYS A 95 3.16 -14.26 -34.17
N LYS A 96 3.90 -14.29 -35.28
CA LYS A 96 5.23 -13.69 -35.37
C LYS A 96 5.22 -12.19 -35.03
N LYS A 97 4.28 -11.43 -35.58
CA LYS A 97 4.16 -9.98 -35.30
C LYS A 97 3.86 -9.69 -33.82
N ILE A 98 2.99 -10.48 -33.20
CA ILE A 98 2.66 -10.34 -31.78
C ILE A 98 3.87 -10.69 -30.93
N GLU A 99 4.56 -11.80 -31.23
CA GLU A 99 5.76 -12.21 -30.52
C GLU A 99 6.89 -11.18 -30.65
N GLU A 100 7.09 -10.57 -31.81
CA GLU A 100 8.03 -9.47 -32.03
C GLU A 100 7.65 -8.24 -31.19
N SER A 101 6.38 -7.83 -31.23
CA SER A 101 5.88 -6.70 -30.42
C SER A 101 6.07 -6.95 -28.92
N TYR A 102 5.75 -8.15 -28.44
CA TYR A 102 5.92 -8.51 -27.03
C TYR A 102 7.39 -8.59 -26.64
N THR A 103 8.28 -9.00 -27.53
CA THR A 103 9.72 -8.96 -27.29
C THR A 103 10.20 -7.52 -27.12
N THR A 104 9.73 -6.59 -27.96
CA THR A 104 10.03 -5.16 -27.80
C THR A 104 9.48 -4.62 -26.47
N SER A 105 8.24 -4.94 -26.10
CA SER A 105 7.66 -4.52 -24.82
C SER A 105 8.40 -5.09 -23.62
N ILE A 106 8.82 -6.36 -23.67
CA ILE A 106 9.64 -6.98 -22.63
C ILE A 106 10.97 -6.24 -22.47
N ASN A 107 11.66 -5.93 -23.57
CA ASN A 107 12.92 -5.18 -23.51
C ASN A 107 12.73 -3.77 -22.93
N ASN A 108 11.64 -3.10 -23.28
CA ASN A 108 11.30 -1.79 -22.72
C ASN A 108 11.01 -1.87 -21.22
N LEU A 109 10.29 -2.91 -20.78
CA LEU A 109 10.06 -3.19 -19.36
C LEU A 109 11.37 -3.48 -18.62
N ASP A 110 12.25 -4.32 -19.19
CA ASP A 110 13.56 -4.62 -18.59
C ASP A 110 14.41 -3.36 -18.41
N ASN A 111 14.42 -2.47 -19.40
CA ASN A 111 15.10 -1.17 -19.30
C ASN A 111 14.48 -0.29 -18.20
N ALA A 112 13.15 -0.16 -18.19
CA ALA A 112 12.43 0.63 -17.19
C ALA A 112 12.63 0.07 -15.78
N ILE A 113 12.67 -1.26 -15.63
CA ILE A 113 12.93 -1.94 -14.37
C ILE A 113 14.32 -1.60 -13.86
N ASN A 114 15.34 -1.71 -14.72
CA ASN A 114 16.72 -1.43 -14.36
C ASN A 114 16.94 0.04 -14.00
N GLU A 115 16.25 0.96 -14.69
CA GLU A 115 16.28 2.38 -14.36
C GLU A 115 15.57 2.68 -13.03
N GLN A 116 14.38 2.11 -12.80
CA GLN A 116 13.66 2.28 -11.55
C GLN A 116 14.44 1.71 -10.35
N LYS A 117 15.17 0.61 -10.51
CA LYS A 117 16.07 0.08 -9.47
C LYS A 117 17.15 1.09 -9.07
N LYS A 118 17.72 1.82 -10.04
CA LYS A 118 18.70 2.89 -9.76
C LYS A 118 18.05 4.06 -9.01
N ASN A 119 16.86 4.49 -9.44
CA ASN A 119 16.12 5.56 -8.77
C ASN A 119 15.74 5.17 -7.33
N ASN A 120 15.34 3.91 -7.13
CA ASN A 120 15.03 3.36 -5.82
C ASN A 120 16.27 3.38 -4.90
N ALA A 121 17.42 2.90 -5.38
CA ALA A 121 18.67 2.92 -4.62
C ALA A 121 19.12 4.34 -4.25
N ALA A 122 19.00 5.30 -5.17
CA ALA A 122 19.35 6.70 -4.88
C ALA A 122 18.43 7.32 -3.82
N TYR A 123 17.12 7.06 -3.91
CA TYR A 123 16.16 7.57 -2.94
C TYR A 123 16.26 6.87 -1.57
N TYR A 124 16.61 5.58 -1.55
CA TYR A 124 16.92 4.84 -0.34
C TYR A 124 18.03 5.51 0.48
N GLU A 125 19.12 5.94 -0.16
CA GLU A 125 20.20 6.66 0.54
C GLU A 125 19.74 8.03 1.08
N LYS A 126 18.84 8.72 0.37
CA LYS A 126 18.20 9.95 0.90
C LYS A 126 17.37 9.67 2.15
N LEU A 127 16.54 8.62 2.13
CA LEU A 127 15.76 8.21 3.29
C LEU A 127 16.65 7.81 4.48
N LYS A 128 17.72 7.05 4.22
CA LYS A 128 18.72 6.68 5.23
C LYS A 128 19.37 7.90 5.86
N ALA A 129 19.70 8.93 5.07
CA ALA A 129 20.20 10.19 5.60
C ALA A 129 19.15 10.92 6.46
N SER A 130 17.88 10.96 6.04
CA SER A 130 16.77 11.57 6.81
C SER A 130 16.54 10.90 8.16
N PHE A 131 16.75 9.59 8.27
CA PHE A 131 16.62 8.85 9.52
C PHE A 131 17.93 8.71 10.30
N ALA A 132 19.06 9.19 9.77
CA ALA A 132 20.36 9.13 10.46
C ALA A 132 20.33 9.70 11.89
N PRO A 133 19.55 10.75 12.22
CA PRO A 133 19.42 11.19 13.61
C PRO A 133 18.85 10.13 14.54
N PHE A 134 17.93 9.27 14.10
CA PHE A 134 17.38 8.16 14.89
C PHE A 134 18.39 7.03 15.09
N LEU A 135 19.22 6.78 14.09
CA LEU A 135 20.08 5.58 14.00
C LEU A 135 21.43 5.72 14.72
N LYS A 136 21.71 6.87 15.35
CA LYS A 136 22.91 6.99 16.20
C LYS A 136 22.66 6.32 17.55
N ASP A 137 23.69 5.71 18.12
CA ASP A 137 23.71 5.22 19.51
C ASP A 137 22.84 4.01 19.84
N GLY A 138 22.70 3.03 18.92
CA GLY A 138 22.22 1.69 19.29
C GLY A 138 21.47 0.90 18.19
N TRP A 139 20.95 1.59 17.18
CA TRP A 139 20.24 0.95 16.06
C TRP A 139 20.99 1.13 14.75
N ASP A 140 21.34 0.03 14.12
CA ASP A 140 21.75 0.08 12.72
C ASP A 140 20.52 0.17 11.80
N PHE A 141 20.78 0.49 10.53
CA PHE A 141 19.72 0.64 9.54
C PHE A 141 18.98 -0.68 9.27
N GLU A 142 19.64 -1.83 9.42
CA GLU A 142 19.02 -3.15 9.19
C GLU A 142 17.99 -3.47 10.26
N LYS A 143 18.29 -3.18 11.53
CA LYS A 143 17.31 -3.26 12.63
C LYS A 143 16.12 -2.36 12.37
N PHE A 144 16.36 -1.13 11.90
CA PHE A 144 15.28 -0.20 11.57
C PHE A 144 14.44 -0.69 10.39
N LYS A 145 15.06 -1.25 9.34
CA LYS A 145 14.38 -1.90 8.22
C LYS A 145 13.47 -3.03 8.71
N ASN A 146 13.99 -3.94 9.53
CA ASN A 146 13.22 -5.07 10.04
C ASN A 146 12.09 -4.62 10.97
N PHE A 147 12.30 -3.56 11.76
CA PHE A 147 11.26 -2.93 12.57
C PHE A 147 10.13 -2.35 11.71
N LEU A 148 10.47 -1.76 10.57
CA LEU A 148 9.51 -1.20 9.64
C LEU A 148 8.83 -2.23 8.75
N LEU A 149 9.30 -3.47 8.62
CA LEU A 149 8.69 -4.49 7.77
C LEU A 149 7.91 -5.51 8.61
N THR A 150 6.76 -5.95 8.11
CA THR A 150 6.04 -7.08 8.71
C THR A 150 6.81 -8.40 8.52
N PRO A 151 6.57 -9.44 9.34
CA PRO A 151 7.24 -10.73 9.19
C PRO A 151 7.09 -11.37 7.80
N ASP A 152 5.98 -11.13 7.10
CA ASP A 152 5.78 -11.63 5.75
C ASP A 152 6.53 -10.80 4.70
N GLU A 153 6.62 -9.48 4.88
CA GLU A 153 7.41 -8.62 4.01
C GLU A 153 8.91 -8.92 4.12
N GLN A 154 9.39 -9.36 5.29
CA GLN A 154 10.79 -9.78 5.49
C GLN A 154 11.16 -11.07 4.74
N LYS A 155 10.17 -11.83 4.23
CA LYS A 155 10.40 -13.04 3.40
C LYS A 155 10.51 -12.72 1.91
N LEU A 156 10.22 -11.48 1.50
CA LEU A 156 10.32 -11.04 0.11
C LEU A 156 11.78 -10.97 -0.34
N SER A 157 12.02 -10.81 -1.65
CA SER A 157 13.35 -10.50 -2.17
C SER A 157 13.86 -9.18 -1.58
N GLU A 158 15.19 -9.02 -1.51
CA GLU A 158 15.82 -7.80 -0.97
C GLU A 158 15.32 -6.53 -1.68
N GLU A 159 15.15 -6.59 -2.99
CA GLU A 159 14.63 -5.47 -3.78
C GLU A 159 13.21 -5.06 -3.36
N LEU A 160 12.34 -6.04 -3.13
CA LEU A 160 10.97 -5.79 -2.69
C LEU A 160 10.92 -5.34 -1.22
N GLN A 161 11.80 -5.86 -0.36
CA GLN A 161 11.94 -5.38 1.02
C GLN A 161 12.34 -3.90 1.05
N VAL A 162 13.35 -3.52 0.27
CA VAL A 162 13.80 -2.14 0.13
C VAL A 162 12.67 -1.25 -0.38
N LYS A 163 11.94 -1.69 -1.43
CA LYS A 163 10.80 -0.95 -1.96
C LYS A 163 9.68 -0.75 -0.93
N LYS A 164 9.30 -1.80 -0.20
CA LYS A 164 8.26 -1.75 0.85
C LYS A 164 8.68 -0.83 2.00
N MET A 165 9.94 -0.94 2.42
CA MET A 165 10.50 -0.07 3.47
C MET A 165 10.50 1.39 3.00
N MET A 166 10.92 1.67 1.77
CA MET A 166 10.89 3.03 1.20
C MET A 166 9.46 3.59 1.17
N ASP A 167 8.49 2.82 0.67
CA ASP A 167 7.08 3.24 0.64
C ASP A 167 6.57 3.57 2.04
N ARG A 168 6.92 2.74 3.03
CA ARG A 168 6.54 2.95 4.43
C ARG A 168 7.20 4.23 4.96
N MET A 169 8.52 4.36 4.83
CA MET A 169 9.28 5.52 5.30
C MET A 169 8.83 6.84 4.65
N SER A 170 8.50 6.83 3.37
CA SER A 170 7.95 8.01 2.67
C SER A 170 6.55 8.38 3.12
N GLY A 171 5.76 7.41 3.59
CA GLY A 171 4.41 7.64 4.13
C GLY A 171 4.36 7.89 5.63
N LEU A 172 5.47 7.67 6.36
CA LEU A 172 5.51 7.85 7.81
C LEU A 172 5.32 9.32 8.19
N SER A 173 4.45 9.53 9.16
CA SER A 173 4.30 10.79 9.87
C SER A 173 4.87 10.62 11.27
N ILE A 174 5.93 11.35 11.58
CA ILE A 174 6.56 11.28 12.91
C ILE A 174 5.75 12.13 13.86
N VAL A 175 5.20 11.48 14.89
CA VAL A 175 4.36 12.14 15.89
C VAL A 175 5.27 12.78 16.93
N THR A 176 5.55 14.06 16.73
CA THR A 176 6.36 14.89 17.64
C THR A 176 5.89 16.34 17.54
N SER A 177 5.88 17.08 18.63
CA SER A 177 5.46 18.50 18.60
C SER A 177 6.50 19.37 17.90
N THR A 178 6.07 20.18 16.92
CA THR A 178 6.83 21.32 16.42
C THR A 178 6.73 22.44 17.47
N SER A 179 7.75 22.57 18.31
CA SER A 179 7.73 23.42 19.52
C SER A 179 7.40 24.90 19.26
N ASN A 180 7.53 25.39 18.02
CA ASN A 180 7.28 26.78 17.64
C ASN A 180 5.87 27.05 17.09
N GLU A 181 5.16 26.05 16.57
CA GLU A 181 3.81 26.21 16.00
C GLU A 181 2.72 25.55 16.82
N THR A 182 3.08 24.55 17.64
CA THR A 182 2.13 23.84 18.49
C THR A 182 1.51 24.79 19.53
N LYS A 183 0.19 24.71 19.71
CA LYS A 183 -0.54 25.46 20.75
C LYS A 183 -1.67 24.63 21.33
N LEU A 184 -2.01 24.83 22.60
CA LEU A 184 -3.28 24.35 23.13
C LEU A 184 -4.41 25.19 22.52
N ILE A 185 -5.32 24.56 21.80
CA ILE A 185 -6.42 25.24 21.08
C ILE A 185 -7.80 24.93 21.67
N ALA A 186 -7.96 23.81 22.35
CA ALA A 186 -9.16 23.48 23.10
C ALA A 186 -8.86 22.51 24.24
N LYS A 187 -9.74 22.49 25.23
CA LYS A 187 -9.71 21.52 26.33
C LYS A 187 -11.12 21.17 26.76
N ASN A 188 -11.26 20.07 27.48
CA ASN A 188 -12.38 19.79 28.36
C ASN A 188 -11.82 19.13 29.61
N ILE A 189 -11.87 19.87 30.72
CA ILE A 189 -11.40 19.38 32.02
C ILE A 189 -12.53 19.60 33.02
N GLY A 190 -13.09 18.51 33.56
CA GLY A 190 -14.23 18.58 34.47
C GLY A 190 -15.46 19.27 33.88
N GLY A 191 -15.61 19.30 32.54
CA GLY A 191 -16.66 20.02 31.84
C GLY A 191 -16.32 21.46 31.47
N ASN A 192 -15.18 22.00 31.89
CA ASN A 192 -14.76 23.35 31.51
C ASN A 192 -13.99 23.35 30.18
N THR A 193 -14.44 24.19 29.25
CA THR A 193 -13.83 24.35 27.92
C THR A 193 -13.11 25.70 27.73
N ASP A 194 -13.09 26.58 28.72
CA ASP A 194 -12.38 27.87 28.63
C ASP A 194 -10.88 27.70 28.83
N ILE A 195 -10.13 27.82 27.74
CA ILE A 195 -8.65 27.75 27.71
C ILE A 195 -7.97 28.83 28.57
N ASN A 196 -8.64 29.92 28.93
CA ASN A 196 -8.06 31.02 29.71
C ASN A 196 -8.24 30.87 31.22
N THR A 197 -9.04 29.90 31.68
CA THR A 197 -9.25 29.68 33.11
C THR A 197 -7.98 29.10 33.75
N LYS A 198 -7.45 29.78 34.78
CA LYS A 198 -6.15 29.49 35.43
C LYS A 198 -6.16 28.36 36.48
N ASN A 199 -7.31 27.78 36.79
CA ASN A 199 -7.50 26.99 38.01
C ASN A 199 -8.21 25.66 37.75
N GLU A 200 -7.52 24.73 37.09
CA GLU A 200 -7.88 23.32 37.21
C GLU A 200 -6.68 22.59 37.79
N ASP A 201 -6.81 22.16 39.04
CA ASP A 201 -5.72 21.49 39.75
C ASP A 201 -5.51 20.05 39.25
N TYR A 202 -6.45 19.47 38.48
CA TYR A 202 -6.43 18.07 38.12
C TYR A 202 -7.16 17.70 36.81
N PHE A 203 -6.65 16.63 36.18
CA PHE A 203 -7.19 15.92 35.03
C PHE A 203 -7.83 14.60 35.50
N THR A 204 -9.01 14.27 34.99
CA THR A 204 -9.77 13.05 35.33
C THR A 204 -10.08 12.21 34.10
N VAL A 205 -10.57 10.98 34.31
CA VAL A 205 -10.92 10.08 33.20
C VAL A 205 -12.01 10.73 32.32
N ASN A 206 -11.77 10.71 31.01
CA ASN A 206 -12.49 11.35 29.91
C ASN A 206 -12.19 12.85 29.70
N ASP A 207 -11.39 13.48 30.55
CA ASP A 207 -10.87 14.82 30.25
C ASP A 207 -9.90 14.75 29.08
N TRP A 208 -9.85 15.83 28.29
CA TRP A 208 -9.03 15.90 27.09
C TRP A 208 -8.45 17.28 26.82
N LEU A 209 -7.30 17.27 26.13
CA LEU A 209 -6.61 18.45 25.61
C LEU A 209 -6.48 18.31 24.11
N ARG A 210 -6.70 19.40 23.36
CA ARG A 210 -6.47 19.46 21.92
C ARG A 210 -5.37 20.46 21.61
N TYR A 211 -4.29 19.95 21.03
CA TYR A 211 -3.15 20.71 20.56
C TYR A 211 -3.22 20.88 19.05
N GLY A 212 -3.14 22.13 18.58
CA GLY A 212 -3.17 22.49 17.18
C GLY A 212 -1.78 22.47 16.54
N LYS A 213 -1.70 22.12 15.24
CA LYS A 213 -0.46 22.17 14.43
C LYS A 213 0.73 21.43 15.08
N VAL A 214 0.50 20.21 15.57
CA VAL A 214 1.51 19.45 16.30
C VAL A 214 2.61 18.94 15.38
N PHE A 215 2.25 18.35 14.23
CA PHE A 215 3.18 17.90 13.21
C PHE A 215 2.55 17.96 11.82
N LYS A 216 3.37 17.77 10.78
CA LYS A 216 2.89 17.59 9.41
C LYS A 216 2.83 16.12 9.06
N SER A 217 1.73 15.69 8.46
CA SER A 217 1.63 14.38 7.83
C SER A 217 2.62 14.25 6.67
N ALA A 218 2.83 13.04 6.17
CA ALA A 218 3.66 12.78 4.98
C ALA A 218 3.21 13.57 3.74
N ASN A 219 1.94 13.99 3.67
CA ASN A 219 1.39 14.81 2.59
C ASN A 219 1.55 16.33 2.82
N GLY A 220 2.13 16.74 3.95
CA GLY A 220 2.34 18.13 4.32
C GLY A 220 1.16 18.80 5.03
N GLU A 221 0.06 18.09 5.26
CA GLU A 221 -1.11 18.60 6.01
C GLU A 221 -0.77 18.69 7.51
N TRP A 222 -1.19 19.77 8.17
CA TRP A 222 -1.07 19.92 9.62
C TRP A 222 -2.01 18.97 10.36
N VAL A 223 -1.47 18.33 11.40
CA VAL A 223 -2.18 17.39 12.26
C VAL A 223 -2.29 17.97 13.67
N ASP A 224 -3.51 18.00 14.18
CA ASP A 224 -3.81 18.28 15.57
C ASP A 224 -3.81 16.97 16.37
N LEU A 225 -3.43 17.05 17.65
CA LEU A 225 -3.58 15.94 18.59
C LEU A 225 -4.67 16.26 19.59
N LYS A 226 -5.63 15.34 19.74
CA LYS A 226 -6.53 15.32 20.90
C LYS A 226 -6.12 14.18 21.82
N ILE A 227 -5.72 14.52 23.04
CA ILE A 227 -5.22 13.57 24.03
C ILE A 227 -6.26 13.46 25.13
N THR A 228 -6.79 12.25 25.33
CA THR A 228 -7.84 11.94 26.30
C THR A 228 -7.31 11.00 27.36
N LEU A 229 -7.50 11.30 28.64
CA LEU A 229 -7.17 10.39 29.74
C LEU A 229 -8.25 9.31 29.84
N THR A 230 -7.90 8.03 29.64
CA THR A 230 -8.87 6.92 29.61
C THR A 230 -8.82 6.05 30.85
N ALA A 231 -7.68 5.98 31.54
CA ALA A 231 -7.57 5.27 32.81
C ALA A 231 -6.44 5.84 33.67
N VAL A 232 -6.64 5.75 34.99
CA VAL A 232 -5.65 6.05 36.03
C VAL A 232 -5.57 4.85 36.95
N GLU A 233 -4.38 4.32 37.17
CA GLU A 233 -4.14 3.20 38.07
C GLU A 233 -3.07 3.59 39.10
N PRO A 234 -3.22 3.23 40.38
CA PRO A 234 -2.17 3.45 41.37
C PRO A 234 -0.97 2.55 41.11
N MET A 235 0.23 3.00 41.48
CA MET A 235 1.41 2.14 41.51
C MET A 235 1.25 1.02 42.55
N GLN A 236 1.78 -0.17 42.25
CA GLN A 236 1.70 -1.31 43.16
C GLN A 236 2.36 -1.00 44.53
N GLY A 237 1.64 -1.25 45.62
CA GLY A 237 2.11 -0.97 46.99
C GLY A 237 1.90 0.48 47.48
N GLN A 238 1.33 1.36 46.65
CA GLN A 238 0.91 2.71 47.05
C GLN A 238 -0.60 2.70 47.32
N ALA A 239 -0.99 3.01 48.57
CA ALA A 239 -2.40 3.22 48.92
C ALA A 239 -2.78 4.66 48.56
N ASP A 240 -3.18 4.90 47.31
CA ASP A 240 -3.58 6.25 46.91
C ASP A 240 -5.06 6.51 47.26
N GLN A 241 -5.33 7.58 48.02
CA GLN A 241 -6.68 7.94 48.47
C GLN A 241 -7.49 8.70 47.41
N ASP A 242 -6.88 9.15 46.31
CA ASP A 242 -7.58 9.84 45.21
C ASP A 242 -7.05 9.37 43.83
N THR A 243 -7.36 8.11 43.49
CA THR A 243 -6.96 7.44 42.23
C THR A 243 -7.58 8.06 40.97
N LYS A 244 -8.42 9.10 41.09
CA LYS A 244 -9.20 9.66 39.97
C LYS A 244 -8.70 11.00 39.45
N LYS A 245 -7.69 11.60 40.09
CA LYS A 245 -7.19 12.93 39.76
C LYS A 245 -5.70 12.90 39.45
N VAL A 246 -5.30 13.41 38.30
CA VAL A 246 -3.92 13.57 37.88
C VAL A 246 -3.60 15.05 38.01
N ASN A 247 -2.65 15.45 38.85
CA ASN A 247 -2.32 16.87 39.01
C ASN A 247 -1.96 17.46 37.65
N PHE A 248 -2.65 18.51 37.23
CA PHE A 248 -2.31 19.21 36.00
C PHE A 248 -1.54 20.45 36.37
N VAL A 249 -0.21 20.34 36.48
CA VAL A 249 0.61 21.54 36.59
C VAL A 249 0.81 22.05 35.17
N SER A 250 -0.10 22.92 34.71
CA SER A 250 0.24 23.87 33.65
C SER A 250 1.27 24.84 34.23
N ASP A 251 2.50 24.36 34.41
CA ASP A 251 3.57 25.31 34.60
C ASP A 251 3.56 26.17 33.34
N LYS A 252 3.48 27.49 33.50
CA LYS A 252 3.23 28.45 32.40
C LYS A 252 4.21 28.29 31.22
N TYR A 253 5.30 27.56 31.45
CA TYR A 253 6.38 27.27 30.54
C TYR A 253 6.09 26.22 29.46
N ARG A 254 5.09 25.33 29.61
CA ARG A 254 4.83 24.23 28.63
C ARG A 254 3.37 24.01 28.24
N LEU A 255 2.48 24.98 28.45
CA LEU A 255 1.06 24.89 28.09
C LEU A 255 0.82 24.55 26.60
N ASN A 256 1.73 24.97 25.73
CA ASN A 256 1.63 24.80 24.28
C ASN A 256 2.33 23.53 23.78
N GLU A 257 2.68 22.61 24.67
CA GLU A 257 3.29 21.34 24.31
C GLU A 257 2.43 20.19 24.86
N PRO A 258 2.29 19.06 24.14
CA PRO A 258 1.54 17.89 24.57
C PRO A 258 2.30 17.10 25.66
N PHE A 259 2.53 17.76 26.80
CA PHE A 259 3.22 17.22 27.97
C PHE A 259 2.31 17.21 29.20
N PHE A 260 2.50 16.19 30.04
CA PHE A 260 1.78 15.92 31.27
C PHE A 260 2.79 15.78 32.40
N PHE A 261 2.50 16.38 33.56
CA PHE A 261 3.29 16.25 34.76
C PHE A 261 2.45 15.59 35.84
N TYR A 262 2.88 14.45 36.37
CA TYR A 262 2.13 13.73 37.40
C TYR A 262 3.01 12.80 38.21
N GLY A 263 2.50 12.29 39.33
CA GLY A 263 3.22 11.34 40.18
C GLY A 263 2.34 10.18 40.65
N ASN A 264 3.00 9.11 41.08
CA ASN A 264 2.48 7.92 41.74
C ASN A 264 1.39 7.14 40.98
N LYS A 265 1.32 7.29 39.65
CA LYS A 265 0.20 6.76 38.84
C LYS A 265 0.67 6.18 37.52
N HIS A 266 -0.03 5.15 37.04
CA HIS A 266 0.03 4.71 35.66
C HIS A 266 -1.13 5.34 34.90
N LEU A 267 -0.87 5.95 33.75
CA LEU A 267 -1.89 6.59 32.95
C LEU A 267 -2.10 5.84 31.64
N THR A 268 -3.35 5.68 31.24
CA THR A 268 -3.70 5.27 29.88
C THR A 268 -4.27 6.48 29.15
N LEU A 269 -3.71 6.79 27.99
CA LEU A 269 -4.02 7.97 27.20
C LEU A 269 -4.40 7.52 25.78
N LYS A 270 -5.51 8.04 25.28
CA LYS A 270 -5.91 7.92 23.88
C LYS A 270 -5.47 9.17 23.13
N VAL A 271 -4.89 8.98 21.95
CA VAL A 271 -4.42 10.05 21.07
C VAL A 271 -5.19 9.94 19.76
N ASP A 272 -6.01 10.94 19.47
CA ASP A 272 -6.73 11.08 18.21
C ASP A 272 -5.97 12.04 17.29
N PHE A 273 -5.81 11.66 16.02
CA PHE A 273 -5.26 12.47 14.96
C PHE A 273 -6.39 13.20 14.24
N LEU A 274 -6.34 14.54 14.28
CA LEU A 274 -7.36 15.38 13.67
C LEU A 274 -6.74 16.28 12.60
N LYS A 275 -7.49 16.59 11.55
CA LYS A 275 -7.13 17.65 10.62
C LYS A 275 -7.12 18.99 11.36
N HIS A 276 -6.10 19.80 11.10
CA HIS A 276 -6.10 21.18 11.56
C HIS A 276 -7.16 21.99 10.80
N ASN A 277 -8.08 22.63 11.51
CA ASN A 277 -9.06 23.52 10.90
C ASN A 277 -8.39 24.83 10.50
N THR A 278 -8.64 25.30 9.28
CA THR A 278 -8.11 26.60 8.80
C THR A 278 -8.77 27.79 9.49
N ASP A 279 -9.98 27.60 10.00
CA ASP A 279 -10.64 28.55 10.90
C ASP A 279 -10.22 28.22 12.33
N GLU A 280 -9.27 29.00 12.87
CA GLU A 280 -8.76 28.82 14.24
C GLU A 280 -9.83 29.10 15.32
N THR A 281 -11.01 29.62 14.93
CA THR A 281 -12.15 29.82 15.84
C THR A 281 -13.10 28.62 15.90
N ASP A 282 -13.06 27.71 14.92
CA ASP A 282 -13.82 26.47 14.93
C ASP A 282 -13.04 25.34 15.62
N THR A 283 -13.07 25.38 16.95
CA THR A 283 -12.46 24.35 17.79
C THR A 283 -13.37 23.14 18.03
N LYS A 284 -14.63 23.18 17.56
CA LYS A 284 -15.65 22.16 17.81
C LYS A 284 -15.71 21.11 16.70
N THR A 285 -15.36 21.48 15.47
CA THR A 285 -15.29 20.50 14.38
C THR A 285 -14.05 19.62 14.56
N GLU A 286 -14.29 18.33 14.77
CA GLU A 286 -13.26 17.29 14.85
C GLU A 286 -13.35 16.43 13.58
N THR A 287 -12.42 16.63 12.65
CA THR A 287 -12.32 15.79 11.45
C THR A 287 -11.13 14.86 11.62
N PRO A 288 -11.32 13.54 11.79
CA PRO A 288 -10.20 12.60 11.86
C PRO A 288 -9.32 12.65 10.61
N ILE A 289 -8.01 12.53 10.79
CA ILE A 289 -7.05 12.31 9.71
C ILE A 289 -6.41 10.94 9.86
N SER A 290 -6.35 10.18 8.78
CA SER A 290 -5.67 8.89 8.75
C SER A 290 -4.20 9.10 8.37
N ILE A 291 -3.29 8.73 9.26
CA ILE A 291 -1.84 8.83 9.04
C ILE A 291 -1.18 7.49 9.33
N LEU A 292 0.00 7.25 8.76
CA LEU A 292 0.86 6.14 9.14
C LEU A 292 1.85 6.62 10.21
N PRO A 293 1.62 6.38 11.51
CA PRO A 293 2.42 7.01 12.55
C PRO A 293 3.75 6.29 12.79
N LEU A 294 4.81 7.07 13.06
CA LEU A 294 5.95 6.62 13.85
C LEU A 294 5.91 7.35 15.19
N ILE A 295 5.64 6.61 16.27
CA ILE A 295 5.60 7.14 17.63
C ILE A 295 6.96 6.89 18.28
N VAL A 296 7.48 7.92 18.95
CA VAL A 296 8.74 7.87 19.68
C VAL A 296 8.46 8.27 21.12
N PHE A 297 8.63 7.32 22.03
CA PHE A 297 8.66 7.58 23.46
C PHE A 297 10.13 7.73 23.86
N THR A 298 10.46 8.88 24.42
CA THR A 298 11.81 9.22 24.90
C THR A 298 11.83 9.20 26.42
N ASP A 299 13.02 9.15 27.02
CA ASP A 299 13.21 9.28 28.48
C ASP A 299 12.53 8.16 29.29
N ILE A 300 12.44 6.94 28.73
CA ILE A 300 11.91 5.77 29.43
C ILE A 300 12.99 5.23 30.36
N ASP A 301 13.34 6.00 31.39
CA ASP A 301 14.30 5.65 32.45
C ASP A 301 13.57 5.32 33.76
N GLY A 302 14.22 5.24 34.92
CA GLY A 302 13.44 5.27 36.18
C GLY A 302 12.57 4.04 36.43
N LYS A 303 12.86 2.89 35.80
CA LYS A 303 11.96 1.71 35.73
C LYS A 303 10.60 2.01 35.08
N GLN A 304 10.48 3.13 34.37
CA GLN A 304 9.29 3.49 33.63
C GLN A 304 9.06 2.47 32.50
N ALA A 305 7.83 2.40 32.02
CA ALA A 305 7.51 1.61 30.84
C ALA A 305 6.43 2.26 29.99
N VAL A 306 6.36 1.84 28.73
CA VAL A 306 5.28 2.23 27.82
C VAL A 306 4.79 1.02 27.05
N GLU A 307 3.48 0.97 26.79
CA GLU A 307 2.82 -0.09 26.03
C GLU A 307 1.71 0.52 25.17
N ILE A 308 1.67 0.19 23.88
CA ILE A 308 0.49 0.49 23.05
C ILE A 308 -0.60 -0.53 23.38
N LYS A 309 -1.75 -0.07 23.90
CA LYS A 309 -2.89 -0.94 24.25
C LYS A 309 -3.82 -1.16 23.05
N GLU A 310 -3.98 -0.14 22.22
CA GLU A 310 -4.84 -0.19 21.03
C GLU A 310 -4.19 0.55 19.86
N GLY A 311 -4.28 -0.05 18.69
CA GLY A 311 -3.65 0.41 17.46
C GLY A 311 -2.92 -0.74 16.76
N ASP A 312 -2.77 -0.64 15.44
CA ASP A 312 -2.07 -1.67 14.67
C ASP A 312 -0.62 -1.25 14.43
N PHE A 313 0.27 -1.70 15.32
CA PHE A 313 1.70 -1.42 15.28
C PHE A 313 2.53 -2.69 15.07
N ASN A 314 3.71 -2.53 14.47
CA ASN A 314 4.75 -3.56 14.54
C ASN A 314 5.23 -3.75 15.98
N ALA A 315 5.95 -4.83 16.23
CA ALA A 315 6.68 -4.99 17.50
C ALA A 315 7.60 -3.77 17.71
N PRO A 316 7.71 -3.24 18.94
CA PRO A 316 8.47 -2.03 19.17
C PRO A 316 9.97 -2.25 18.96
N LEU A 317 10.65 -1.18 18.53
CA LEU A 317 12.09 -1.10 18.53
C LEU A 317 12.54 -0.29 19.74
N ALA A 318 13.30 -0.92 20.63
CA ALA A 318 13.73 -0.35 21.89
C ALA A 318 15.24 -0.09 21.93
N GLY A 319 15.65 0.92 22.69
CA GLY A 319 17.05 1.24 22.95
C GLY A 319 17.71 0.18 23.85
N SER A 320 19.03 0.23 23.99
CA SER A 320 19.77 -0.83 24.71
C SER A 320 19.48 -0.92 26.22
N LYS A 321 18.78 0.07 26.80
CA LYS A 321 18.38 0.14 28.21
C LYS A 321 16.88 -0.05 28.42
N VAL A 322 16.17 -0.52 27.40
CA VAL A 322 14.74 -0.79 27.42
C VAL A 322 14.49 -2.21 26.94
N GLU A 323 13.90 -3.04 27.79
CA GLU A 323 13.49 -4.41 27.46
C GLU A 323 12.08 -4.44 26.88
N VAL A 324 11.86 -5.34 25.91
CA VAL A 324 10.55 -5.53 25.27
C VAL A 324 9.97 -6.87 25.71
N GLU A 325 8.85 -6.84 26.41
CA GLU A 325 8.09 -8.03 26.81
C GLU A 325 6.61 -7.87 26.44
N GLY A 326 6.10 -8.74 25.56
CA GLY A 326 4.68 -8.70 25.16
C GLY A 326 4.21 -7.38 24.53
N GLY A 327 5.13 -6.59 23.96
CA GLY A 327 4.84 -5.25 23.42
C GLY A 327 4.94 -4.11 24.43
N LYS A 328 5.22 -4.40 25.70
CA LYS A 328 5.58 -3.41 26.73
C LYS A 328 7.09 -3.17 26.70
N CYS A 329 7.48 -1.91 26.60
CA CYS A 329 8.87 -1.45 26.65
C CYS A 329 9.19 -0.92 28.06
N THR A 330 10.01 -1.63 28.83
CA THR A 330 10.32 -1.32 30.23
C THR A 330 11.79 -0.95 30.39
N SER A 331 12.07 0.14 31.08
CA SER A 331 13.43 0.52 31.45
C SER A 331 14.05 -0.50 32.40
N VAL A 332 15.29 -0.92 32.14
CA VAL A 332 16.03 -1.82 33.03
C VAL A 332 17.02 -1.10 33.95
N ASP A 333 17.27 0.17 33.71
CA ASP A 333 18.20 1.00 34.49
C ASP A 333 17.43 2.04 35.32
N ASP A 334 18.07 2.51 36.39
CA ASP A 334 17.42 3.40 37.34
C ASP A 334 17.28 4.84 36.82
N GLN A 335 18.21 5.43 36.06
CA GLN A 335 18.10 6.80 35.50
C GLN A 335 19.10 7.08 34.36
N ASP A 336 18.79 8.02 33.45
CA ASP A 336 19.68 8.41 32.34
C ASP A 336 20.29 9.83 32.44
N ASN A 337 19.74 10.72 33.27
CA ASN A 337 20.19 12.12 33.48
C ASN A 337 20.26 13.01 32.21
N THR A 338 19.70 12.59 31.09
CA THR A 338 19.82 13.27 29.78
C THR A 338 18.51 13.85 29.25
N GLN A 339 17.41 13.75 30.03
CA GLN A 339 16.13 14.42 29.76
C GLN A 339 15.62 14.16 28.34
N GLY A 340 15.59 12.89 27.94
CA GLY A 340 15.05 12.43 26.66
C GLY A 340 16.01 12.38 25.48
N SER A 341 17.26 12.87 25.60
CA SER A 341 18.22 12.85 24.48
C SER A 341 18.96 11.51 24.31
N ASN A 342 19.03 10.66 25.33
CA ASN A 342 19.70 9.37 25.26
C ASN A 342 18.80 8.27 24.67
N LYS A 343 19.11 7.88 23.43
CA LYS A 343 18.35 6.89 22.65
C LYS A 343 18.37 5.49 23.23
N ASN A 344 19.27 5.19 24.15
CA ASN A 344 19.24 3.92 24.84
C ASN A 344 17.96 3.73 25.68
N PHE A 345 17.30 4.84 26.04
CA PHE A 345 16.06 4.89 26.82
C PHE A 345 14.84 5.24 25.95
N TRP A 346 14.91 4.99 24.64
CA TRP A 346 13.80 5.24 23.72
C TRP A 346 13.04 3.95 23.38
N ALA A 347 11.76 4.10 23.06
CA ALA A 347 10.95 3.07 22.42
C ALA A 347 10.20 3.64 21.21
N LEU A 348 10.31 2.95 20.08
CA LEU A 348 9.68 3.32 18.81
C LEU A 348 8.57 2.34 18.47
N TYR A 349 7.45 2.88 17.99
CA TYR A 349 6.32 2.11 17.49
C TYR A 349 5.94 2.62 16.09
N ALA A 350 6.02 1.74 15.08
CA ALA A 350 5.64 2.04 13.71
C ALA A 350 4.29 1.42 13.37
N GLY A 351 3.36 2.23 12.89
CA GLY A 351 2.05 1.77 12.45
C GLY A 351 2.18 0.80 11.26
N LYS A 352 1.37 -0.25 11.26
CA LYS A 352 1.28 -1.16 10.11
C LYS A 352 0.45 -0.58 8.98
N HIS A 353 -0.61 0.14 9.35
CA HIS A 353 -1.56 0.76 8.45
C HIS A 353 -1.88 2.19 8.87
N PRO A 354 -2.38 3.03 7.95
CA PRO A 354 -2.91 4.34 8.30
C PRO A 354 -4.02 4.22 9.36
N MET A 355 -3.96 5.03 10.41
CA MET A 355 -4.90 5.03 11.52
C MET A 355 -5.25 6.47 11.93
N THR A 356 -6.39 6.63 12.60
CA THR A 356 -6.89 7.92 13.09
C THR A 356 -6.65 8.11 14.58
N SER A 357 -6.27 7.06 15.31
CA SER A 357 -6.00 7.13 16.75
C SER A 357 -5.18 5.94 17.22
N PHE A 358 -4.60 6.07 18.41
CA PHE A 358 -4.02 4.97 19.17
C PHE A 358 -4.20 5.20 20.67
N THR A 359 -4.12 4.14 21.45
CA THR A 359 -4.18 4.20 22.92
C THR A 359 -2.90 3.61 23.49
N TYR A 360 -2.25 4.31 24.41
CA TYR A 360 -1.05 3.82 25.08
C TYR A 360 -1.17 3.96 26.59
N LYS A 361 -0.46 3.09 27.31
CA LYS A 361 -0.30 3.14 28.75
C LYS A 361 1.14 3.49 29.08
N PHE A 362 1.30 4.48 29.93
CA PHE A 362 2.58 4.82 30.55
C PHE A 362 2.58 4.30 31.99
N TYR A 363 3.61 3.54 32.31
CA TYR A 363 3.84 3.00 33.64
C TYR A 363 4.94 3.82 34.30
N GLN A 364 4.56 4.60 35.30
CA GLN A 364 5.52 5.23 36.18
C GLN A 364 6.32 4.18 36.98
N GLY A 365 7.65 4.27 36.97
CA GLY A 365 8.52 3.28 37.62
C GLY A 365 8.90 3.59 39.06
N ASN A 366 8.94 4.86 39.46
CA ASN A 366 9.32 5.32 40.80
C ASN A 366 8.29 6.32 41.35
N PRO A 367 8.12 6.46 42.68
CA PRO A 367 7.11 7.32 43.30
C PRO A 367 7.42 8.84 43.27
N SER A 368 8.19 9.28 42.26
CA SER A 368 8.52 10.69 42.00
C SER A 368 7.62 11.28 40.92
N ASP A 369 7.49 12.60 40.85
CA ASP A 369 6.80 13.17 39.69
C ASP A 369 7.56 12.90 38.39
N VAL A 370 6.83 12.72 37.29
CA VAL A 370 7.33 12.45 35.95
C VAL A 370 6.79 13.48 34.97
N TYR A 371 7.64 13.88 34.01
CA TYR A 371 7.22 14.62 32.83
C TYR A 371 7.08 13.63 31.68
N GLN A 372 5.90 13.61 31.07
CA GLN A 372 5.57 12.65 30.03
C GLN A 372 4.96 13.38 28.84
N GLY A 373 5.48 13.14 27.65
CA GLY A 373 4.99 13.75 26.41
C GLY A 373 5.08 12.80 25.23
N LEU A 374 4.56 13.23 24.08
CA LEU A 374 4.70 12.51 22.81
C LEU A 374 5.75 13.22 21.94
N GLY A 375 6.86 12.53 21.69
CA GLY A 375 8.02 13.12 21.05
C GLY A 375 8.75 14.12 21.94
N GLY A 376 9.68 14.85 21.36
CA GLY A 376 10.51 15.83 22.07
C GLY A 376 11.42 16.58 21.11
N LYS A 377 12.01 17.67 21.56
CA LYS A 377 12.97 18.48 20.78
C LYS A 377 14.14 17.67 20.21
N ASP A 378 14.45 16.54 20.83
CA ASP A 378 15.53 15.62 20.46
C ASP A 378 15.12 14.63 19.36
N VAL A 379 13.82 14.53 19.04
CA VAL A 379 13.29 13.76 17.91
C VAL A 379 13.38 14.62 16.65
N VAL A 380 14.54 14.55 15.99
CA VAL A 380 14.82 15.30 14.76
C VAL A 380 14.57 14.43 13.53
N TYR A 381 13.67 14.90 12.67
CA TYR A 381 13.41 14.29 11.37
C TYR A 381 13.13 15.34 10.31
N THR A 382 13.78 15.17 9.17
CA THR A 382 13.50 15.95 7.98
C THR A 382 13.26 14.98 6.84
N ALA A 383 12.00 14.88 6.40
CA ALA A 383 11.66 14.09 5.22
C ALA A 383 12.47 14.57 4.00
N PRO A 384 12.87 13.68 3.08
CA PRO A 384 13.49 14.10 1.82
C PRO A 384 12.58 15.07 1.08
N THR A 385 13.14 16.18 0.59
CA THR A 385 12.40 17.20 -0.18
C THR A 385 12.02 16.69 -1.57
N ASP A 386 12.89 15.88 -2.17
CA ASP A 386 12.65 15.30 -3.48
C ASP A 386 11.78 14.05 -3.33
N LYS A 387 10.83 13.86 -4.25
CA LYS A 387 10.06 12.63 -4.33
C LYS A 387 10.85 11.55 -5.07
N LEU A 388 10.49 10.29 -4.85
CA LEU A 388 11.01 9.18 -5.65
C LEU A 388 10.65 9.42 -7.13
N GLU A 389 11.66 9.45 -7.98
CA GLU A 389 11.48 9.50 -9.44
C GLU A 389 10.92 8.17 -9.93
N LYS A 390 9.84 8.26 -10.72
CA LYS A 390 9.17 7.10 -11.31
C LYS A 390 9.43 7.04 -12.79
N VAL A 391 9.78 5.85 -13.28
CA VAL A 391 9.93 5.56 -14.70
C VAL A 391 8.58 5.19 -15.29
N ASP A 392 8.24 5.79 -16.42
CA ASP A 392 7.03 5.48 -17.17
C ASP A 392 7.35 4.42 -18.24
N CYS A 393 6.48 3.43 -18.40
CA CYS A 393 6.61 2.43 -19.46
C CYS A 393 5.24 2.15 -20.09
N VAL A 394 5.16 2.20 -21.42
CA VAL A 394 3.94 1.88 -22.17
C VAL A 394 4.10 0.49 -22.78
N VAL A 395 3.10 -0.36 -22.59
CA VAL A 395 3.06 -1.73 -23.09
C VAL A 395 1.79 -1.94 -23.89
N THR A 396 1.90 -2.49 -25.09
CA THR A 396 0.75 -2.83 -25.93
C THR A 396 0.41 -4.30 -25.76
N ILE A 397 -0.83 -4.59 -25.36
CA ILE A 397 -1.38 -5.95 -25.26
C ILE A 397 -2.20 -6.20 -26.53
N ILE A 398 -1.78 -7.16 -27.35
CA ILE A 398 -2.40 -7.42 -28.65
C ILE A 398 -3.32 -8.63 -28.54
N LYS A 399 -4.61 -8.41 -28.83
CA LYS A 399 -5.63 -9.45 -28.95
C LYS A 399 -5.80 -9.80 -30.43
N GLN A 400 -5.67 -11.09 -30.74
CA GLN A 400 -5.90 -11.64 -32.07
C GLN A 400 -7.06 -12.64 -32.00
N PRO A 401 -8.29 -12.20 -32.32
CA PRO A 401 -9.42 -13.11 -32.38
C PRO A 401 -9.24 -14.11 -33.52
N VAL A 402 -9.61 -15.37 -33.27
CA VAL A 402 -9.62 -16.46 -34.24
C VAL A 402 -11.01 -17.08 -34.24
N GLU A 403 -11.65 -17.12 -35.41
CA GLU A 403 -12.96 -17.71 -35.61
C GLU A 403 -12.85 -19.03 -36.36
N LYS A 404 -13.78 -19.96 -36.09
CA LYS A 404 -13.95 -21.11 -36.96
C LYS A 404 -14.56 -20.63 -38.27
N LYS A 405 -13.98 -21.01 -39.41
CA LYS A 405 -14.59 -20.70 -40.70
C LYS A 405 -16.02 -21.28 -40.74
N PRO A 406 -17.05 -20.50 -41.12
CA PRO A 406 -18.39 -21.04 -41.29
C PRO A 406 -18.34 -22.17 -42.33
N GLU A 407 -18.92 -23.33 -42.00
CA GLU A 407 -19.10 -24.40 -42.98
C GLU A 407 -19.91 -23.85 -44.15
N PRO A 408 -19.53 -24.13 -45.42
CA PRO A 408 -20.37 -23.77 -46.54
C PRO A 408 -21.74 -24.43 -46.34
N GLU A 409 -22.82 -23.65 -46.46
CA GLU A 409 -24.18 -24.19 -46.44
C GLU A 409 -24.23 -25.37 -47.40
N LYS A 410 -24.57 -26.56 -46.88
CA LYS A 410 -24.78 -27.74 -47.72
C LYS A 410 -25.83 -27.33 -48.77
N PRO A 411 -25.59 -27.62 -50.07
CA PRO A 411 -26.61 -27.39 -51.08
C PRO A 411 -27.89 -28.11 -50.62
N VAL A 412 -28.99 -27.38 -50.53
CA VAL A 412 -30.30 -27.94 -50.23
C VAL A 412 -30.56 -29.04 -51.25
N GLU A 413 -30.57 -30.29 -50.78
CA GLU A 413 -30.90 -31.44 -51.60
C GLU A 413 -32.37 -31.29 -52.03
N PRO A 414 -32.70 -31.27 -53.33
CA PRO A 414 -34.07 -31.07 -53.77
C PRO A 414 -34.94 -32.23 -53.27
N GLU A 415 -36.02 -31.91 -52.54
CA GLU A 415 -37.01 -32.87 -52.07
C GLU A 415 -37.56 -33.69 -53.26
N LYS A 416 -37.57 -35.02 -53.11
CA LYS A 416 -38.24 -35.91 -54.07
C LYS A 416 -39.76 -35.64 -54.05
N PRO A 417 -40.45 -35.66 -55.20
CA PRO A 417 -41.91 -35.55 -55.23
C PRO A 417 -42.53 -36.76 -54.52
N ASN A 418 -43.47 -36.48 -53.63
CA ASN A 418 -44.25 -37.49 -52.91
C ASN A 418 -45.49 -37.87 -53.76
N ASP A 419 -45.40 -38.98 -54.49
CA ASP A 419 -46.53 -39.56 -55.24
C ASP A 419 -47.39 -40.41 -54.29
N GLU A 420 -48.36 -39.80 -53.60
CA GLU A 420 -49.48 -40.53 -53.00
C GLU A 420 -50.80 -40.03 -53.59
N ILE A 421 -51.44 -40.90 -54.39
CA ILE A 421 -52.79 -40.72 -54.95
C ILE A 421 -53.79 -41.27 -53.92
N PRO A 422 -54.79 -40.50 -53.45
CA PRO A 422 -55.79 -41.00 -52.52
C PRO A 422 -56.89 -41.80 -53.24
N TYR A 423 -57.27 -42.95 -52.64
CA TYR A 423 -58.36 -43.83 -53.06
C TYR A 423 -59.73 -43.29 -52.62
N VAL A 424 -60.72 -43.31 -53.52
CA VAL A 424 -62.12 -42.87 -53.28
C VAL A 424 -63.07 -44.06 -53.46
N PRO A 425 -63.90 -44.42 -52.46
CA PRO A 425 -65.04 -45.31 -52.64
C PRO A 425 -66.35 -44.56 -52.93
N SER A 426 -67.20 -45.17 -53.75
CA SER A 426 -68.39 -44.65 -54.43
C SER A 426 -69.72 -44.66 -53.62
N ASP A 427 -70.50 -43.60 -53.85
CA ASP A 427 -71.91 -43.19 -53.51
C ASP A 427 -73.05 -44.24 -53.68
N PRO A 428 -74.35 -44.03 -53.22
CA PRO A 428 -75.26 -42.86 -53.48
C PRO A 428 -76.29 -42.51 -52.34
N THR A 429 -77.19 -41.49 -52.32
CA THR A 429 -78.01 -40.79 -53.35
C THR A 429 -78.74 -39.52 -52.80
N GLU A 430 -78.81 -38.43 -53.62
CA GLU A 430 -79.91 -37.43 -53.90
C GLU A 430 -80.57 -36.50 -52.82
N PRO A 431 -81.25 -35.37 -53.20
CA PRO A 431 -80.91 -34.28 -54.13
C PRO A 431 -81.21 -32.82 -53.62
N VAL A 432 -80.50 -31.83 -54.22
CA VAL A 432 -80.85 -30.43 -54.61
C VAL A 432 -81.62 -29.49 -53.63
N VAL A 433 -81.08 -28.27 -53.37
CA VAL A 433 -81.63 -26.93 -53.75
C VAL A 433 -80.55 -25.85 -53.53
N THR A 434 -80.41 -24.97 -54.53
CA THR A 434 -79.52 -23.80 -54.66
C THR A 434 -79.98 -22.58 -53.86
N GLU A 435 -79.04 -21.77 -53.34
CA GLU A 435 -79.19 -20.32 -53.28
C GLU A 435 -77.85 -19.60 -53.50
N VAL A 436 -77.89 -18.60 -54.38
CA VAL A 436 -76.78 -17.77 -54.86
C VAL A 436 -76.84 -16.42 -54.14
N VAL A 437 -75.74 -15.92 -53.55
CA VAL A 437 -75.51 -14.46 -53.41
C VAL A 437 -74.01 -14.12 -53.52
N GLU A 438 -73.75 -13.10 -54.33
CA GLU A 438 -72.50 -12.53 -54.85
C GLU A 438 -71.58 -11.77 -53.85
N PRO A 439 -70.32 -11.47 -54.26
CA PRO A 439 -69.32 -10.76 -53.45
C PRO A 439 -69.39 -9.23 -53.61
N LYS A 440 -68.93 -8.48 -52.59
CA LYS A 440 -68.69 -7.03 -52.72
C LYS A 440 -67.20 -6.67 -52.72
N VAL A 441 -66.89 -5.91 -53.76
CA VAL A 441 -65.62 -5.32 -54.21
C VAL A 441 -65.41 -3.93 -53.60
N GLY A 442 -64.14 -3.54 -53.45
CA GLY A 442 -63.68 -2.17 -53.71
C GLY A 442 -63.08 -1.43 -52.51
N LYS A 443 -62.08 -0.56 -52.65
CA LYS A 443 -61.40 0.03 -53.81
C LYS A 443 -60.08 0.66 -53.35
N VAL A 444 -59.15 0.73 -54.30
CA VAL A 444 -57.85 1.41 -54.30
C VAL A 444 -58.01 2.90 -54.69
N ALA A 445 -57.17 3.80 -54.18
CA ALA A 445 -56.66 5.03 -54.84
C ALA A 445 -55.81 5.86 -53.86
N LYS A 446 -54.83 6.71 -54.22
CA LYS A 446 -53.88 6.87 -55.34
C LYS A 446 -53.06 8.14 -55.00
N THR A 447 -51.74 8.09 -55.19
CA THR A 447 -50.81 9.14 -55.73
C THR A 447 -50.81 10.62 -55.30
N GLY A 448 -49.59 11.18 -55.17
CA GLY A 448 -49.21 12.59 -55.43
C GLY A 448 -48.03 13.08 -54.55
N GLU A 449 -46.76 13.00 -54.96
CA GLU A 449 -45.95 13.97 -55.75
C GLU A 449 -45.51 15.29 -55.05
N LEU A 450 -44.17 15.39 -54.92
CA LEU A 450 -43.26 16.52 -55.24
C LEU A 450 -43.21 17.84 -54.41
N ALA A 451 -41.95 18.14 -54.03
CA ALA A 451 -41.17 19.37 -54.33
C ALA A 451 -40.75 20.32 -53.17
N ASN A 452 -39.43 20.34 -52.99
CA ASN A 452 -38.49 21.48 -53.02
C ASN A 452 -38.38 22.56 -51.92
N MET A 453 -37.09 22.84 -51.64
CA MET A 453 -36.43 24.12 -51.29
C MET A 453 -36.71 24.70 -49.90
N ALA A 454 -35.84 25.46 -49.23
CA ALA A 454 -34.41 25.76 -49.30
C ALA A 454 -34.13 26.66 -48.07
N SER A 455 -32.85 26.78 -47.67
CA SER A 455 -32.24 27.91 -46.94
C SER A 455 -32.83 28.39 -45.60
N GLY A 456 -32.03 28.18 -44.56
CA GLY A 456 -31.95 28.95 -43.32
C GLY A 456 -30.58 28.73 -42.71
#